data_AF-A0A1Q5RFB0-F1
#
_entry.id   AF-A0A1Q5RFB0-F1
#
_cell.length_a   1.000
_cell.length_b   1.000
_cell.length_c   1.000
_cell.angle_alpha   90.00
_cell.angle_beta   90.00
_cell.angle_gamma   90.00
#
_symmetry.space_group_name_H-M   'P 1'
#
loop_
_entity.id
_entity.type
_entity.pdbx_description
1 polymer ?
#
loop_
_entity_poly.entity_id
_entity_poly.type
_entity_poly.pdbx_seq_one_letter_code
_entity_poly.pdbx_strand_id
1 'polypeptide(L)'
;MVEEIVMRTDQPFLPEGSASDPKSQVSLQTSAEFECTYNVQIHKLVDAIAAAAINAQAGLNWLRAEPPDLERVRQALNNIANDGQRAAENVARLRALTKKMRAPVGSGFSSSGS
;
A
#
# COMPACT_ATOMS: atom_id res chain seq x y z
N MET A 1 3.58 61.03 -25.30
CA MET A 1 3.34 60.22 -26.51
C MET A 1 4.68 59.62 -26.87
N VAL A 2 4.81 58.30 -26.63
CA VAL A 2 5.76 57.31 -27.19
C VAL A 2 7.27 57.53 -26.96
N GLU A 3 8.13 56.55 -26.66
CA GLU A 3 8.01 55.18 -26.18
C GLU A 3 9.36 54.82 -25.50
N GLU A 4 9.29 53.93 -24.52
CA GLU A 4 10.39 53.35 -23.76
C GLU A 4 10.95 52.14 -24.52
N ILE A 5 12.25 52.13 -24.85
CA ILE A 5 12.99 50.86 -25.03
C ILE A 5 14.34 51.00 -24.34
N VAL A 6 14.36 50.53 -23.09
CA VAL A 6 15.58 50.20 -22.37
C VAL A 6 16.21 48.99 -23.08
N MET A 7 17.25 49.23 -23.89
CA MET A 7 18.13 48.19 -24.42
C MET A 7 19.22 47.91 -23.39
N ARG A 8 18.84 47.18 -22.34
CA ARG A 8 19.75 46.40 -21.50
C ARG A 8 18.92 45.22 -21.01
N THR A 9 19.19 44.03 -21.52
CA THR A 9 19.88 43.00 -20.74
C THR A 9 20.15 41.82 -21.68
N ASP A 10 21.43 41.56 -21.95
CA ASP A 10 21.90 40.21 -22.29
C ASP A 10 21.73 39.31 -21.05
N GLN A 11 20.49 39.00 -20.69
CA GLN A 11 20.19 37.90 -19.78
C GLN A 11 20.00 36.68 -20.67
N PRO A 12 20.83 35.64 -20.56
CA PRO A 12 20.48 34.36 -21.14
C PRO A 12 19.14 33.97 -20.52
N PHE A 13 18.12 33.81 -21.35
CA PHE A 13 16.92 33.08 -20.99
C PHE A 13 17.39 31.65 -20.71
N LEU A 14 17.83 31.40 -19.49
CA LEU A 14 17.91 30.04 -18.98
C LEU A 14 16.49 29.53 -19.13
N PRO A 15 16.25 28.42 -19.87
CA PRO A 15 15.02 27.71 -19.63
C PRO A 15 15.04 27.42 -18.13
N GLU A 16 14.09 27.98 -17.39
CA GLU A 16 13.63 27.42 -16.13
C GLU A 16 13.16 26.01 -16.48
N GLY A 17 14.16 25.13 -16.61
CA GLY A 17 14.01 23.72 -16.50
C GLY A 17 13.51 23.54 -15.08
N SER A 18 12.18 23.55 -14.96
CA SER A 18 11.49 22.56 -14.16
C SER A 18 11.84 21.17 -14.68
N ALA A 19 13.14 20.84 -14.71
CA ALA A 19 13.62 19.50 -14.62
C ALA A 19 13.50 19.20 -13.13
N SER A 20 12.25 18.98 -12.71
CA SER A 20 11.97 18.12 -11.57
C SER A 20 12.82 16.88 -11.82
N ASP A 21 13.93 16.74 -11.10
CA ASP A 21 14.88 15.65 -11.30
C ASP A 21 14.05 14.36 -11.34
N PRO A 22 14.05 13.62 -12.47
CA PRO A 22 13.15 12.49 -12.65
C PRO A 22 13.35 11.46 -11.55
N LYS A 23 14.54 11.39 -10.92
CA LYS A 23 14.78 10.53 -9.76
C LYS A 23 14.08 11.02 -8.48
N SER A 24 14.02 12.33 -8.26
CA SER A 24 13.37 12.93 -7.09
C SER A 24 11.84 12.82 -7.17
N GLN A 25 11.27 13.02 -8.36
CA GLN A 25 9.82 12.85 -8.59
C GLN A 25 9.42 11.38 -8.51
N VAL A 26 10.21 10.47 -9.10
CA VAL A 26 9.99 9.02 -8.98
C VAL A 26 10.11 8.56 -7.51
N SER A 27 11.08 9.05 -6.75
CA SER A 27 11.26 8.67 -5.33
C SER A 27 10.07 9.08 -4.46
N LEU A 28 9.61 10.32 -4.57
CA LEU A 28 8.43 10.82 -3.82
C LEU A 28 7.15 10.10 -4.26
N GLN A 29 6.98 9.88 -5.56
CA GLN A 29 5.85 9.14 -6.11
C GLN A 29 5.83 7.69 -5.59
N THR A 30 6.96 6.98 -5.61
CA THR A 30 7.04 5.63 -5.04
C THR A 30 6.79 5.61 -3.53
N SER A 31 7.17 6.65 -2.79
CA SER A 31 6.88 6.76 -1.36
C SER A 31 5.38 6.96 -1.09
N ALA A 32 4.73 7.84 -1.84
CA ALA A 32 3.30 8.10 -1.69
C ALA A 32 2.44 6.90 -2.12
N GLU A 33 2.82 6.22 -3.21
CA GLU A 33 2.17 4.99 -3.66
C GLU A 33 2.36 3.84 -2.67
N PHE A 34 3.55 3.76 -2.05
CA PHE A 34 3.82 2.79 -1.00
C PHE A 34 2.93 3.04 0.22
N GLU A 35 2.88 4.27 0.73
CA GLU A 35 2.03 4.67 1.86
C GLU A 35 0.54 4.39 1.56
N CYS A 36 0.04 4.77 0.38
CA CYS A 36 -1.34 4.51 -0.03
C CYS A 36 -1.64 3.01 -0.08
N THR A 37 -0.78 2.22 -0.74
CA THR A 37 -0.97 0.77 -0.86
C THR A 37 -0.88 0.10 0.51
N TYR A 38 0.07 0.51 1.35
CA TYR A 38 0.24 0.01 2.71
C TYR A 38 -1.00 0.26 3.55
N ASN A 39 -1.47 1.51 3.60
CA ASN A 39 -2.64 1.89 4.40
C ASN A 39 -3.90 1.14 3.93
N VAL A 40 -4.13 1.02 2.62
CA VAL A 40 -5.25 0.21 2.08
C VAL A 40 -5.15 -1.26 2.49
N GLN A 41 -3.97 -1.86 2.47
CA GLN A 41 -3.78 -3.25 2.88
C GLN A 41 -3.97 -3.45 4.40
N ILE A 42 -3.54 -2.49 5.22
CA ILE A 42 -3.75 -2.51 6.68
C ILE A 42 -5.24 -2.43 7.00
N HIS A 43 -5.99 -1.54 6.36
CA HIS A 43 -7.45 -1.47 6.56
C HIS A 43 -8.12 -2.80 6.26
N LYS A 44 -7.78 -3.45 5.14
CA LYS A 44 -8.32 -4.78 4.80
C LYS A 44 -7.98 -5.87 5.81
N LEU A 45 -6.78 -5.80 6.40
CA LEU A 45 -6.35 -6.73 7.44
C LEU A 45 -7.16 -6.49 8.73
N VAL A 46 -7.36 -5.24 9.12
CA VAL A 46 -8.20 -4.87 10.27
C VAL A 46 -9.63 -5.35 10.07
N ASP A 47 -10.19 -5.17 8.87
CA ASP A 47 -11.56 -5.62 8.54
C ASP A 47 -11.71 -7.15 8.67
N ALA A 48 -10.73 -7.92 8.19
CA ALA A 48 -10.74 -9.38 8.31
C ALA A 48 -10.68 -9.84 9.77
N ILE A 49 -9.83 -9.20 10.58
CA ILE A 49 -9.73 -9.51 12.02
C ILE A 49 -11.03 -9.15 12.74
N ALA A 50 -11.61 -7.99 12.43
CA ALA A 50 -12.90 -7.58 13.01
C ALA A 50 -14.02 -8.55 12.63
N ALA A 51 -14.09 -8.98 11.37
CA ALA A 51 -15.05 -9.98 10.91
C ALA A 51 -14.89 -11.32 11.64
N ALA A 52 -13.66 -11.80 11.83
CA ALA A 52 -13.39 -13.00 12.61
C ALA A 52 -13.88 -12.87 14.07
N ALA A 53 -13.63 -11.73 14.71
CA ALA A 53 -14.09 -11.47 16.08
C ALA A 53 -15.63 -11.46 16.20
N ILE A 54 -16.32 -10.84 15.23
CA ILE A 54 -17.79 -10.83 15.17
C ILE A 54 -18.35 -12.24 15.02
N ASN A 55 -17.78 -13.04 14.10
CA ASN A 55 -18.20 -14.43 13.89
C ASN A 55 -17.95 -15.29 15.15
N ALA A 56 -16.85 -15.06 15.87
CA ALA A 56 -16.58 -15.76 17.13
C ALA A 56 -17.64 -15.45 18.19
N GLN A 57 -18.01 -14.18 18.35
CA GLN A 57 -19.04 -13.78 19.29
C GLN A 57 -20.42 -14.34 18.91
N ALA A 58 -20.75 -14.37 17.61
CA ALA A 58 -21.97 -14.99 17.12
C ALA A 58 -22.01 -16.51 17.40
N GLY A 59 -20.90 -17.21 17.14
CA GLY A 59 -20.76 -18.63 17.47
C GLY A 59 -20.98 -18.94 18.94
N LEU A 60 -20.39 -18.13 19.84
CA LEU A 60 -20.62 -18.25 21.29
C LEU A 60 -22.08 -18.01 21.66
N ASN A 61 -22.77 -17.09 20.99
CA ASN A 61 -24.19 -16.84 21.25
C ASN A 61 -25.06 -18.03 20.80
N TRP A 62 -24.78 -18.65 19.66
CA TRP A 62 -25.52 -19.83 19.18
C TRP A 62 -25.26 -21.08 20.00
N LEU A 63 -24.06 -21.23 20.59
CA LEU A 63 -23.78 -22.28 21.57
C LEU A 63 -24.56 -22.12 22.88
N ARG A 64 -24.91 -20.88 23.24
CA ARG A 64 -25.69 -20.57 24.46
C ARG A 64 -27.20 -20.68 24.25
N ALA A 65 -27.68 -20.82 23.01
CA ALA A 65 -29.09 -20.98 22.72
C ALA A 65 -29.60 -22.35 23.19
N GLU A 66 -30.91 -22.47 23.44
CA GLU A 66 -31.55 -23.71 23.89
C GLU A 66 -32.72 -24.06 22.94
N PRO A 67 -32.58 -25.10 22.08
CA PRO A 67 -31.38 -25.91 21.86
C PRO A 67 -30.27 -25.16 21.12
N PRO A 68 -28.98 -25.52 21.31
CA PRO A 68 -27.87 -24.91 20.57
C PRO A 68 -27.97 -25.12 19.06
N ASP A 69 -27.71 -24.05 18.28
CA ASP A 69 -27.69 -24.12 16.82
C ASP A 69 -26.28 -24.46 16.31
N LEU A 70 -25.97 -25.75 16.27
CA LEU A 70 -24.65 -26.26 15.89
C LEU A 70 -24.28 -25.98 14.41
N GLU A 71 -25.27 -25.87 13.53
CA GLU A 71 -25.02 -25.56 12.12
C GLU A 71 -24.58 -24.11 11.95
N ARG A 72 -25.22 -23.17 12.65
CA ARG A 72 -24.77 -21.78 12.68
C ARG A 72 -23.40 -21.64 13.32
N VAL A 73 -23.11 -22.38 14.39
CA VAL A 73 -21.77 -22.41 15.00
C VAL A 73 -20.72 -22.87 14.00
N ARG A 74 -20.97 -23.95 13.27
CA ARG A 74 -20.08 -24.46 12.22
C ARG A 74 -19.82 -23.41 11.13
N GLN A 75 -20.87 -22.69 10.71
CA GLN A 75 -20.74 -21.58 9.76
C GLN A 75 -19.87 -20.44 10.31
N ALA A 76 -20.08 -20.01 11.55
CA ALA A 76 -19.23 -19.02 12.20
C ALA A 76 -17.75 -19.45 12.24
N LEU A 77 -17.49 -20.70 12.61
CA LEU A 77 -16.12 -21.23 12.67
C LEU A 77 -15.45 -21.25 11.28
N ASN A 78 -16.20 -21.63 10.22
CA ASN A 78 -15.70 -21.57 8.85
C ASN A 78 -15.38 -20.14 8.43
N ASN A 79 -16.24 -19.17 8.76
CA ASN A 79 -16.00 -17.77 8.45
C ASN A 79 -14.72 -17.26 9.15
N ILE A 80 -14.51 -17.61 10.42
CA ILE A 80 -13.30 -17.27 11.17
C ILE A 80 -12.05 -17.84 10.49
N ALA A 81 -12.09 -19.11 10.07
CA ALA A 81 -10.97 -19.74 9.39
C ALA A 81 -10.64 -19.04 8.06
N ASN A 82 -11.67 -18.69 7.28
CA ASN A 82 -11.52 -17.98 6.02
C ASN A 82 -10.95 -16.56 6.23
N ASP A 83 -11.44 -15.82 7.22
CA ASP A 83 -10.94 -14.49 7.55
C ASP A 83 -9.50 -14.53 8.07
N GLY A 84 -9.14 -15.57 8.83
CA GLY A 84 -7.76 -15.82 9.25
C GLY A 84 -6.81 -16.05 8.07
N GLN A 85 -7.24 -16.83 7.07
CA GLN A 85 -6.45 -17.03 5.85
C GLN A 85 -6.28 -15.72 5.06
N ARG A 86 -7.36 -14.95 4.89
CA ARG A 86 -7.31 -13.65 4.21
C ARG A 86 -6.37 -12.66 4.92
N ALA A 87 -6.38 -12.65 6.25
CA ALA A 87 -5.45 -11.85 7.03
C ALA A 87 -3.99 -12.27 6.80
N ALA A 88 -3.69 -13.57 6.78
CA ALA A 88 -2.35 -14.09 6.50
C ALA A 88 -1.84 -13.69 5.10
N GLU A 89 -2.69 -13.76 4.08
CA GLU A 89 -2.37 -13.30 2.73
C GLU A 89 -2.03 -11.80 2.70
N ASN A 90 -2.78 -10.97 3.41
CA ASN A 90 -2.51 -9.53 3.50
C ASN A 90 -1.16 -9.26 4.20
N VAL A 91 -0.84 -9.97 5.29
CA VAL A 91 0.48 -9.87 5.94
C VAL A 91 1.60 -10.24 4.98
N ALA A 92 1.43 -11.30 4.18
CA ALA A 92 2.42 -11.70 3.19
C ALA A 92 2.63 -10.61 2.12
N ARG A 93 1.56 -9.98 1.62
CA ARG A 93 1.63 -8.86 0.67
C ARG A 93 2.32 -7.64 1.27
N LEU A 94 1.97 -7.27 2.50
CA LEU A 94 2.62 -6.17 3.23
C LEU A 94 4.13 -6.39 3.36
N ARG A 95 4.55 -7.59 3.78
CA ARG A 95 5.99 -7.95 3.86
C ARG A 95 6.69 -7.87 2.50
N ALA A 96 6.03 -8.28 1.43
CA ALA A 96 6.58 -8.19 0.08
C ALA A 96 6.77 -6.73 -0.37
N LEU A 97 5.81 -5.85 -0.07
CA LEU A 97 5.91 -4.41 -0.33
C LEU A 97 7.10 -3.79 0.43
N THR A 98 7.26 -4.10 1.72
CA THR A 98 8.39 -3.62 2.52
C THR A 98 9.73 -4.12 1.99
N LYS A 99 9.82 -5.38 1.53
CA LYS A 99 11.05 -5.93 0.94
C LYS A 99 11.45 -5.19 -0.34
N LYS A 100 10.48 -4.81 -1.18
CA LYS A 100 10.73 -4.05 -2.42
C LYS A 100 11.36 -2.68 -2.14
N MET A 101 10.94 -2.01 -1.07
CA MET A 101 11.51 -0.71 -0.65
C MET A 101 12.96 -0.82 -0.16
N ARG A 102 13.39 -2.00 0.34
CA ARG A 102 14.74 -2.22 0.87
C ARG A 102 15.75 -2.69 -0.18
N ALA A 103 15.30 -3.13 -1.36
CA ALA A 103 16.20 -3.55 -2.42
C ALA A 103 16.68 -2.30 -3.20
N PRO A 104 18.00 -2.00 -3.24
CA PRO A 104 18.47 -0.92 -4.09
C PRO A 104 18.14 -1.23 -5.55
N VAL A 105 17.44 -0.32 -6.22
CA VAL A 105 17.23 -0.34 -7.67
C VAL A 105 18.60 -0.09 -8.31
N GLY A 106 19.37 -1.16 -8.50
CA GLY A 106 20.75 -1.07 -8.97
C GLY A 106 21.58 -2.31 -8.65
N SER A 107 21.18 -3.48 -9.16
CA SER A 107 22.11 -4.62 -9.35
C SER A 107 21.91 -5.22 -10.73
N GLY A 108 21.99 -4.34 -11.73
CA GLY A 108 22.01 -4.71 -13.14
C GLY A 108 23.18 -4.00 -13.81
N PHE A 109 24.39 -4.17 -13.30
CA PHE A 109 25.58 -3.82 -14.05
C PHE A 109 26.73 -4.79 -13.72
N SER A 110 27.45 -5.16 -14.79
CA SER A 110 28.76 -5.84 -14.88
C SER A 110 28.87 -7.38 -14.82
N SER A 111 29.14 -7.92 -16.02
CA SER A 111 30.25 -8.82 -16.43
C SER A 111 29.72 -9.93 -17.35
N SER A 112 30.25 -10.24 -18.52
CA SER A 112 31.63 -10.29 -19.01
C SER A 112 31.58 -10.11 -20.55
N GLY A 113 32.56 -9.55 -21.26
CA GLY A 113 33.99 -9.74 -21.08
C GLY A 113 34.43 -11.05 -21.73
N SER A 114 34.37 -11.14 -23.06
CA SER A 114 35.17 -12.05 -23.90
C SER A 114 35.21 -11.52 -25.32
#